data_AF-A0A9P5RKD1-F1
#
_entry.id   AF-A0A9P5RKD1-F1
#
_cell.length_a   1.000
_cell.length_b   1.000
_cell.length_c   1.000
_cell.angle_alpha   90.00
_cell.angle_beta   90.00
_cell.angle_gamma   90.00
#
_symmetry.space_group_name_H-M   'P 1'
#
loop_
_entity.id
_entity.type
_entity.pdbx_description
1 polymer ?
#
loop_
_entity_poly.entity_id
_entity_poly.type
_entity_poly.pdbx_seq_one_letter_code
_entity_poly.pdbx_strand_id
1 'polypeptide(L)' 'MPVKSNNGTFANKFARAGYNTIVKRNSIFLTTIFVSAFAAEMVFDSVSDRIWDNLNKGRQWKDISAKYTTE' A
#
# COMPACT_ATOMS: atom_id res chain seq x y z
N MET A 1 8.58 19.52 42.12
CA MET A 1 9.34 18.52 41.33
C MET A 1 8.44 18.04 40.19
N PRO A 2 8.83 18.12 38.91
CA PRO A 2 7.97 17.64 37.83
C PRO A 2 8.01 16.10 37.78
N VAL A 3 6.85 15.46 37.97
CA VAL A 3 6.68 14.02 37.75
C VAL A 3 6.77 13.77 36.25
N LYS A 4 7.80 13.04 35.82
CA LYS A 4 7.95 12.59 34.43
C LYS A 4 6.94 11.46 34.20
N SER A 5 5.73 11.80 33.75
CA SER A 5 4.72 10.81 33.34
C SER A 5 5.28 10.01 32.17
N ASN A 6 5.52 8.72 32.41
CA ASN A 6 6.08 7.79 31.42
C ASN A 6 5.03 6.77 30.95
N ASN A 7 3.76 7.19 30.89
CA ASN A 7 2.66 6.34 30.42
C ASN A 7 2.51 6.44 28.90
N GLY A 8 3.59 6.13 28.18
CA GLY A 8 3.51 5.90 26.74
C GLY A 8 2.88 4.54 26.50
N THR A 9 1.59 4.51 26.16
CA THR A 9 0.91 3.30 25.66
C THR A 9 1.74 2.65 24.55
N PHE A 10 1.56 1.34 24.32
CA PHE A 10 2.26 0.62 23.25
C PHE A 10 2.15 1.36 21.90
N ALA A 11 0.97 1.88 21.58
CA ALA A 11 0.74 2.72 20.40
C ALA A 11 1.64 3.96 20.36
N ASN A 12 1.82 4.66 21.49
CA ASN A 12 2.71 5.83 21.57
C ASN A 12 4.19 5.44 21.35
N LYS A 13 4.61 4.24 21.77
CA LYS A 13 5.98 3.78 21.51
C LYS A 13 6.20 3.51 20.02
N PHE A 14 5.24 2.88 19.34
CA PHE A 14 5.29 2.64 17.90
C PHE A 14 5.24 3.93 17.09
N ALA A 15 4.34 4.86 17.44
CA ALA A 15 4.26 6.16 16.77
C ALA A 15 5.57 6.94 16.88
N ARG A 16 6.19 6.94 18.07
CA ARG A 16 7.51 7.59 18.27
C ARG A 16 8.63 6.91 17.51
N ALA A 17 8.62 5.58 17.43
CA ALA A 17 9.59 4.83 16.62
C ALA A 17 9.43 5.16 15.13
N GLY A 18 8.21 5.10 14.58
CA GLY A 18 7.93 5.45 13.19
C GLY A 18 8.30 6.90 12.87
N TYR A 19 7.95 7.85 13.74
CA TYR A 19 8.31 9.25 13.56
C TYR A 19 9.83 9.45 13.48
N ASN A 20 10.58 8.85 14.41
CA ASN A 20 12.04 9.02 14.45
C ASN A 20 12.75 8.32 13.27
N THR A 21 12.21 7.22 12.77
CA THR A 21 12.83 6.42 11.70
C THR A 21 12.47 6.92 10.31
N ILE A 22 11.22 7.30 10.07
CA ILE A 22 10.69 7.57 8.72
C ILE A 22 10.41 9.05 8.51
N VAL A 23 9.79 9.73 9.47
CA VAL A 23 9.21 11.07 9.27
C VAL A 23 10.19 12.19 9.59
N LYS A 24 11.02 12.03 10.65
CA LYS A 24 11.82 13.13 11.21
C LYS A 24 12.93 13.64 10.27
N ARG A 25 13.44 12.80 9.36
CA ARG A 25 14.52 13.17 8.42
C ARG A 25 13.94 13.39 7.04
N ASN A 26 13.94 14.62 6.54
CA ASN A 26 13.33 15.00 5.25
C ASN A 26 13.77 14.11 4.08
N SER A 27 15.07 13.78 3.99
CA SER A 27 15.57 12.90 2.92
C SER A 27 14.96 11.50 2.99
N ILE A 28 14.92 10.90 4.18
CA ILE A 28 14.30 9.59 4.40
C ILE A 28 12.79 9.65 4.15
N PHE A 29 12.14 10.73 4.58
CA PHE A 29 10.70 10.92 4.41
C PHE A 29 10.30 10.92 2.93
N LEU A 30 10.97 11.75 2.11
CA LEU A 30 10.70 11.81 0.67
C LEU A 30 11.01 10.48 -0.04
N THR A 31 12.14 9.84 0.26
CA THR A 31 12.46 8.53 -0.32
C THR A 31 11.45 7.47 0.09
N THR A 32 10.99 7.48 1.34
CA THR A 32 9.98 6.52 1.82
C THR A 32 8.66 6.72 1.07
N ILE A 33 8.23 7.97 0.86
CA ILE A 33 7.03 8.26 0.07
C ILE A 33 7.17 7.67 -1.34
N PHE A 34 8.26 7.96 -2.06
CA PHE A 34 8.43 7.45 -3.42
C PHE A 34 8.47 5.92 -3.48
N VAL A 35 9.26 5.27 -2.63
CA VAL A 35 9.33 3.81 -2.59
C VAL A 35 7.98 3.20 -2.25
N SER A 36 7.26 3.77 -1.28
CA SER A 36 5.94 3.29 -0.89
C SER A 36 4.90 3.48 -1.99
N ALA A 37 4.99 4.58 -2.77
CA ALA A 37 4.09 4.83 -3.89
C ALA A 37 4.24 3.76 -4.97
N PHE A 38 5.46 3.45 -5.41
CA PHE A 38 5.69 2.40 -6.41
C PHE A 38 5.26 1.02 -5.91
N ALA A 39 5.56 0.70 -4.65
CA ALA A 39 5.13 -0.57 -4.05
C ALA A 39 3.60 -0.65 -3.95
N ALA A 40 2.95 0.46 -3.57
CA ALA A 40 1.49 0.53 -3.49
C ALA A 40 0.84 0.41 -4.86
N GLU A 41 1.35 1.10 -5.89
CA GLU A 41 0.88 1.02 -7.28
C GLU A 41 0.90 -0.43 -7.78
N MET A 42 2.05 -1.11 -7.68
CA MET A 42 2.17 -2.51 -8.11
C MET A 42 1.18 -3.45 -7.41
N VAL A 43 1.01 -3.28 -6.09
CA VAL A 43 0.07 -4.12 -5.32
C VAL A 43 -1.37 -3.75 -5.65
N PHE A 44 -1.68 -2.46 -5.75
CA PHE A 44 -3.02 -1.96 -6.02
C PHE A 44 -3.50 -2.39 -7.40
N ASP A 45 -2.67 -2.27 -8.43
CA ASP A 45 -3.00 -2.70 -9.79
C ASP A 45 -3.32 -4.19 -9.82
N SER A 46 -2.41 -5.04 -9.30
CA SER A 46 -2.61 -6.49 -9.31
C SER A 46 -3.85 -6.93 -8.52
N VAL A 47 -4.11 -6.31 -7.38
CA VAL A 47 -5.29 -6.62 -6.56
C VAL A 47 -6.56 -6.13 -7.24
N SER A 48 -6.55 -4.91 -7.77
CA SER A 48 -7.72 -4.32 -8.43
C SER A 48 -8.09 -5.07 -9.69
N ASP A 49 -7.12 -5.46 -10.51
CA ASP A 49 -7.33 -6.32 -11.69
C ASP A 49 -7.95 -7.65 -11.28
N ARG A 50 -7.43 -8.32 -10.24
CA ARG A 50 -8.01 -9.58 -9.76
C ARG A 50 -9.44 -9.41 -9.26
N ILE A 51 -9.74 -8.32 -8.56
CA ILE A 51 -11.10 -8.03 -8.10
C ILE A 51 -12.00 -7.82 -9.32
N TRP A 52 -11.58 -6.97 -10.26
CA TRP A 52 -12.33 -6.68 -11.48
C TRP A 52 -12.59 -7.95 -12.29
N ASP A 53 -11.57 -8.78 -12.45
CA ASP A 53 -11.63 -10.03 -13.18
C ASP A 53 -12.62 -10.99 -12.57
N ASN A 54 -12.59 -11.09 -11.24
CA ASN A 54 -13.48 -11.96 -10.52
C ASN A 54 -14.94 -11.52 -10.60
N LEU A 55 -15.19 -10.22 -10.61
CA LEU A 55 -16.54 -9.66 -10.71
C LEU A 55 -17.10 -9.73 -12.14
N ASN A 56 -16.24 -9.70 -13.16
CA ASN A 56 -16.64 -9.66 -14.57
C ASN A 56 -16.34 -10.94 -15.35
N LYS A 57 -16.13 -12.07 -14.66
CA LYS A 57 -15.87 -13.38 -15.30
C LYS A 57 -16.89 -13.69 -16.38
N GLY A 58 -16.38 -14.10 -17.55
CA GLY A 58 -17.20 -14.49 -18.70
C GLY A 58 -17.74 -13.31 -19.52
N ARG A 59 -17.47 -12.06 -19.09
CA ARG A 59 -17.87 -10.84 -19.83
C ARG A 59 -16.69 -10.08 -20.41
N GLN A 60 -15.47 -10.37 -19.94
CA GLN A 60 -14.29 -9.67 -20.41
C GLN A 60 -13.84 -10.21 -21.76
N TRP A 61 -13.24 -9.35 -22.58
CA TRP A 61 -12.70 -9.76 -23.88
C TRP A 61 -11.75 -10.95 -23.76
N LYS A 62 -10.86 -10.97 -22.76
CA LYS A 62 -9.98 -12.11 -22.50
C LYS A 62 -10.70 -13.44 -22.23
N ASP A 63 -11.95 -13.40 -21.77
CA ASP A 63 -12.76 -14.61 -21.53
C ASP A 63 -13.53 -15.07 -22.79
N ILE A 64 -13.87 -14.15 -23.69
CA ILE A 64 -14.77 -14.43 -24.84
C ILE A 64 -14.07 -14.38 -26.21
N SER A 65 -12.86 -13.83 -26.28
CA SER A 65 -12.11 -13.57 -27.52
C SER A 65 -11.89 -14.82 -28.37
N ALA A 66 -11.71 -15.98 -27.73
CA ALA A 66 -11.54 -17.27 -28.40
C ALA A 66 -12.73 -17.65 -29.31
N LYS A 67 -13.90 -17.03 -29.13
CA LYS A 67 -15.07 -17.24 -30.00
C LYS A 67 -15.02 -16.43 -31.30
N TYR A 68 -14.17 -15.41 -31.35
CA TYR A 68 -14.18 -14.37 -32.39
C TYR A 68 -12.83 -14.18 -33.06
N THR A 69 -11.77 -14.72 -32.46
CA THR A 69 -10.41 -14.69 -33.02
C THR A 69 -10.11 -16.08 -33.56
N THR A 70 -10.08 -16.20 -34.87
CA THR A 70 -9.53 -17.36 -35.57
C THR A 70 -8.03 -17.09 -35.67
N GLU A 71 -7.19 -17.87 -35.00
CA GLU A 71 -5.82 -18.01 -35.48
C GLU A 71 -5.83 -18.66 -36.87
#